data_AF-A0A6B9Y6D8-F1
#
_entry.id   AF-A0A6B9Y6D8-F1
#
_cell.length_a   1.000
_cell.length_b   1.000
_cell.length_c   1.000
_cell.angle_alpha   90.00
_cell.angle_beta   90.00
_cell.angle_gamma   90.00
#
_symmetry.space_group_name_H-M   'P 1'
#
loop_
_entity.id
_entity.type
_entity.pdbx_description
1 polymer ?
#
loop_
_entity_poly.entity_id
_entity_poly.type
_entity_poly.pdbx_seq_one_letter_code
_entity_poly.pdbx_strand_id
1 'polypeptide(L)' 'MIREVELVVGTETRRVDVEADVLAREDALVDLARQQAGVSPAEFRTGRVVE' A
#
# COMPACT_ATOMS: atom_id res chain seq x y z
N MET A 1 11.26 1.51 -9.64
CA MET A 1 11.52 2.57 -8.65
C MET A 1 10.83 2.19 -7.36
N ILE A 2 11.39 2.47 -6.18
CA ILE A 2 10.70 2.18 -4.92
C ILE A 2 9.75 3.34 -4.60
N ARG A 3 8.54 3.01 -4.15
CA ARG A 3 7.51 3.94 -3.67
C ARG A 3 7.09 3.55 -2.27
N GLU A 4 6.88 4.53 -1.40
CA GLU A 4 6.33 4.28 -0.07
C GLU A 4 4.80 4.37 -0.13
N VAL A 5 4.13 3.34 0.39
CA VAL A 5 2.67 3.28 0.51
C VAL A 5 2.29 3.23 1.98
N GLU A 6 1.39 4.12 2.37
CA GLU A 6 0.77 4.14 3.68
C GLU A 6 -0.57 3.39 3.63
N LEU A 7 -0.73 2.37 4.47
CA LEU A 7 -1.94 1.57 4.63
C LEU A 7 -2.54 1.81 6.02
N VAL A 8 -3.84 2.08 6.07
CA VAL A 8 -4.59 2.11 7.33
C VAL A 8 -5.23 0.73 7.54
N VAL A 9 -4.83 0.06 8.62
CA VAL A 9 -5.23 -1.31 8.98
C VAL A 9 -5.88 -1.27 10.36
N GLY A 10 -7.21 -1.37 10.41
CA GLY A 10 -7.95 -1.14 11.66
C GLY A 10 -7.71 0.28 12.22
N THR A 11 -7.05 0.38 13.37
CA THR A 11 -6.65 1.65 14.00
C THR A 11 -5.16 1.98 13.85
N GLU A 12 -4.41 1.14 13.15
CA GLU A 12 -2.97 1.29 12.93
C GLU A 12 -2.68 1.77 11.52
N THR A 13 -1.57 2.49 11.37
CA THR A 13 -1.01 2.86 10.06
C THR A 13 0.27 2.07 9.83
N ARG A 14 0.40 1.45 8.66
CA ARG A 14 1.59 0.72 8.22
C ARG A 14 2.16 1.34 6.97
N ARG A 15 3.48 1.39 6.89
CA ARG A 15 4.20 1.85 5.70
C ARG A 15 4.88 0.68 5.03
N VAL A 16 4.80 0.64 3.71
CA VAL A 16 5.28 -0.46 2.89
C VAL A 16 5.98 0.10 1.67
N ASP A 17 7.25 -0.26 1.51
CA ASP A 17 7.99 0.02 0.29
C ASP A 17 7.61 -0.97 -0.80
N VAL A 18 7.10 -0.46 -1.92
CA VAL A 18 6.76 -1.27 -3.09
C VAL A 18 7.62 -0.90 -4.28
N GLU A 19 8.08 -1.91 -5.00
CA GLU A 19 8.71 -1.68 -6.30
C GLU A 19 7.64 -1.37 -7.33
N ALA A 20 7.63 -0.11 -7.79
CA ALA A 20 6.71 0.43 -8.75
C ALA A 20 7.38 0.63 -10.11
N ASP A 21 6.61 0.39 -11.17
CA ASP A 21 6.90 0.96 -12.48
C ASP A 21 6.42 2.42 -12.53
N VAL A 22 7.09 3.29 -13.28
CA VAL A 22 6.77 4.73 -13.33
C VAL A 22 5.34 4.98 -13.81
N LEU A 23 4.80 4.06 -14.61
CA LEU A 23 3.45 4.11 -15.17
C LEU A 23 2.39 3.38 -14.32
N ALA A 24 2.78 2.80 -13.18
CA ALA A 24 1.85 2.09 -12.30
C ALA A 24 0.83 3.07 -11.69
N ARG A 25 -0.45 2.69 -11.71
CA ARG A 25 -1.51 3.45 -11.05
C ARG A 25 -1.40 3.30 -9.54
N GLU A 26 -1.75 4.35 -8.81
CA GLU A 26 -1.69 4.38 -7.35
C GLU A 26 -2.52 3.25 -6.70
N ASP A 27 -3.72 2.96 -7.23
CA ASP A 27 -4.54 1.85 -6.73
C ASP A 27 -3.85 0.49 -6.85
N ALA A 28 -3.06 0.28 -7.91
CA ALA A 28 -2.30 -0.96 -8.10
C ALA A 28 -1.14 -1.06 -7.11
N LEU A 29 -0.51 0.07 -6.78
CA LEU A 29 0.54 0.14 -5.76
C LEU A 29 -0.01 -0.10 -4.36
N VAL A 30 -1.19 0.43 -4.06
CA VAL A 30 -1.88 0.19 -2.78
C VAL A 30 -2.28 -1.28 -2.63
N ASP A 31 -2.81 -1.91 -3.69
CA ASP A 31 -3.15 -3.33 -3.63
C ASP A 31 -1.90 -4.22 -3.49
N LEU A 32 -0.82 -3.90 -4.20
CA LEU A 32 0.47 -4.58 -4.06
C LEU A 32 1.04 -4.44 -2.64
N ALA A 33 1.04 -3.23 -2.08
CA ALA A 33 1.49 -2.96 -0.72
C ALA A 33 0.67 -3.75 0.30
N ARG A 34 -0.65 -3.81 0.12
CA ARG A 34 -1.56 -4.58 0.98
C ARG A 34 -1.23 -6.07 0.94
N GLN A 35 -0.99 -6.62 -0.26
CA GLN A 35 -0.60 -8.02 -0.43
C GLN A 35 0.76 -8.32 0.22
N GLN A 36 1.77 -7.47 0.03
CA GLN A 36 3.10 -7.65 0.63
C GLN A 36 3.06 -7.57 2.17
N ALA A 37 2.24 -6.68 2.73
CA ALA A 37 2.08 -6.54 4.17
C ALA A 37 1.17 -7.61 4.80
N GLY A 38 0.65 -8.55 4.00
CA GLY A 38 -0.26 -9.60 4.46
C GLY A 38 -1.56 -9.05 5.05
N VAL A 39 -2.00 -7.87 4.62
CA VAL A 39 -3.17 -7.19 5.17
C VAL A 39 -4.44 -7.76 4.53
N SER A 40 -5.31 -8.32 5.36
CA SER A 40 -6.58 -8.87 4.89
C SER A 40 -7.51 -7.76 4.39
N PRO A 41 -8.38 -8.02 3.39
CA PRO A 41 -9.39 -7.06 2.93
C PRO A 41 -10.32 -6.58 4.05
N ALA A 42 -10.58 -7.42 5.06
CA ALA A 42 -11.44 -7.09 6.19
C ALA A 42 -10.80 -6.06 7.16
N GLU A 43 -9.47 -6.00 7.19
CA GLU A 43 -8.72 -5.12 8.09
C GLU A 43 -8.28 -3.83 7.39
N PHE A 44 -8.15 -3.87 6.06
CA PHE A 44 -7.80 -2.73 5.22
C PHE A 44 -8.91 -1.68 5.18
N ARG A 45 -8.60 -0.46 5.58
CA ARG A 45 -9.53 0.68 5.50
C ARG A 45 -9.26 1.58 4.32
N THR A 46 -8.00 1.97 4.11
CA THR A 46 -7.57 2.83 3.01
C THR A 46 -6.06 2.72 2.81
N GLY A 47 -5.57 3.14 1.66
CA GLY A 47 -4.15 3.27 1.40
C GLY A 47 -3.86 4.37 0.39
N ARG A 48 -2.66 4.94 0.46
CA ARG A 48 -2.20 5.99 -0.44
C ARG A 48 -0.70 5.91 -0.63
N VAL A 49 -0.24 6.31 -1.81
CA VAL A 49 1.19 6.53 -2.07
C VAL A 49 1.60 7.82 -1.39
N VAL A 50 2.70 7.81 -0.65
CA VAL A 50 3.19 8.99 0.08
C VAL A 50 4.51 9.51 -0.47
N GLU A 51 5.32 8.67 -1.13
CA GLU A 51 6.58 9.07 -1.79
C GLU A 51 6.94 8.17 -2.98
#